data_AF-A0A924CHK4-F1
#
_entry.id   AF-A0A924CHK4-F1
#
_cell.length_a   1.000
_cell.length_b   1.000
_cell.length_c   1.000
_cell.angle_alpha   90.00
_cell.angle_beta   90.00
_cell.angle_gamma   90.00
#
_symmetry.space_group_name_H-M   'P 1'
#
loop_
_entity.id
_entity.type
_entity.pdbx_description
1 polymer ?
#
loop_
_entity_poly.entity_id
_entity_poly.type
_entity_poly.pdbx_seq_one_letter_code
_entity_poly.pdbx_strand_id
1 'polypeptide(L)'
;MRWRRSRRHDDWGIPLFSGFDAGCRDAAAWEVQDSCDGHPQNKGEYHYHSLSRCITTQNYQTVIGYALDGFAITGPKVTENNIMTSDDLDECHGMTGPILLDGMTVTKYHYVMTQDFPYSVSCFKGKAIQPPGQTQGPTGMQSQMNQLPPPRR
;
A
#
# COMPACT_ATOMS: atom_id res chain seq x y z
N MET A 1 5.84 -3.09 3.74
CA MET A 1 4.59 -3.76 4.16
C MET A 1 4.57 -5.17 3.57
N ARG A 2 4.06 -6.21 4.24
CA ARG A 2 3.93 -7.58 3.69
C ARG A 2 2.46 -7.95 3.57
N TRP A 3 2.00 -8.35 2.39
CA TRP A 3 0.62 -8.76 2.15
C TRP A 3 0.30 -10.07 2.90
N ARG A 4 -0.65 -10.04 3.85
CA ARG A 4 -1.26 -11.26 4.42
C ARG A 4 -2.37 -11.74 3.48
N ARG A 5 -2.28 -12.96 2.96
CA ARG A 5 -3.38 -13.59 2.18
C ARG A 5 -4.47 -14.19 3.09
N SER A 6 -4.21 -14.27 4.40
CA SER A 6 -5.06 -14.91 5.40
C SER A 6 -4.80 -14.33 6.79
N ARG A 7 -5.77 -14.45 7.71
CA ARG A 7 -5.58 -14.17 9.15
C ARG A 7 -4.64 -15.17 9.85
N ARG A 8 -4.23 -16.25 9.17
CA ARG A 8 -3.23 -17.22 9.65
C ARG A 8 -1.79 -16.75 9.38
N HIS A 9 -0.85 -17.17 10.22
CA HIS A 9 0.49 -16.57 10.36
C HIS A 9 1.53 -17.07 9.33
N ASP A 10 1.10 -17.86 8.36
CA ASP A 10 1.95 -18.76 7.57
C ASP A 10 1.75 -18.69 6.03
N ASP A 11 0.80 -17.89 5.52
CA ASP A 11 0.62 -17.62 4.08
C ASP A 11 1.09 -16.20 3.71
N TRP A 12 2.31 -16.09 3.19
CA TRP A 12 2.95 -14.81 2.87
C TRP A 12 2.74 -14.42 1.39
N GLY A 13 2.25 -13.20 1.17
CA GLY A 13 2.25 -12.54 -0.14
C GLY A 13 3.52 -11.72 -0.39
N ILE A 14 3.56 -11.04 -1.53
CA ILE A 14 4.64 -10.11 -1.87
C ILE A 14 4.61 -8.90 -0.91
N PRO A 15 5.72 -8.25 -0.60
CA PRO A 15 5.69 -6.98 0.09
C PRO A 15 5.23 -5.79 -0.77
N LEU A 16 4.46 -4.87 -0.19
CA LEU A 16 4.22 -3.52 -0.71
C LEU A 16 5.12 -2.55 0.06
N PHE A 17 5.96 -1.78 -0.59
CA PHE A 17 6.83 -0.79 0.04
C PHE A 17 6.25 0.61 -0.14
N SER A 18 6.89 1.60 0.50
CA SER A 18 6.53 3.00 0.34
C SER A 18 6.51 3.39 -1.13
N GLY A 19 5.60 4.27 -1.56
CA GLY A 19 5.64 4.86 -2.91
C GLY A 19 6.93 5.66 -3.17
N PHE A 20 7.68 6.00 -2.11
CA PHE A 20 8.99 6.64 -2.21
C PHE A 20 10.17 5.66 -2.26
N ASP A 21 11.16 5.98 -3.10
CA ASP A 21 12.46 5.32 -3.08
C ASP A 21 13.39 5.89 -1.98
N ALA A 22 14.59 5.33 -1.85
CA ALA A 22 15.59 5.81 -0.88
C ALA A 22 16.06 7.26 -1.13
N GLY A 23 15.84 7.78 -2.33
CA GLY A 23 16.12 9.16 -2.73
C GLY A 23 14.93 10.12 -2.55
N CYS A 24 13.84 9.67 -1.92
CA CYS A 24 12.59 10.43 -1.76
C CYS A 24 11.92 10.84 -3.09
N ARG A 25 12.07 10.01 -4.13
CA ARG A 25 11.39 10.16 -5.42
C ARG A 25 10.28 9.12 -5.52
N ASP A 26 9.40 9.30 -6.50
CA ASP A 26 8.45 8.27 -6.90
C ASP A 26 9.18 6.98 -7.33
N ALA A 27 9.13 5.95 -6.49
CA ALA A 27 9.82 4.70 -6.74
C ALA A 27 9.28 4.00 -8.00
N ALA A 28 7.98 4.10 -8.27
CA ALA A 28 7.39 3.46 -9.43
C ALA A 28 7.85 4.09 -10.74
N ALA A 29 8.14 5.39 -10.72
CA ALA A 29 8.68 6.11 -11.88
C ALA A 29 10.22 6.01 -12.03
N TRP A 30 10.96 5.85 -10.93
CA TRP A 30 12.42 6.01 -10.91
C TRP A 30 13.23 4.72 -10.74
N GLU A 31 12.62 3.63 -10.26
CA GLU A 31 13.29 2.35 -10.08
C GLU A 31 13.04 1.42 -11.27
N VAL A 32 13.95 0.47 -11.50
CA VAL A 32 13.79 -0.53 -12.55
C VAL A 32 12.83 -1.60 -12.08
N GLN A 33 11.70 -1.75 -12.78
CA GLN A 33 10.67 -2.74 -12.46
C GLN A 33 10.58 -3.83 -13.52
N ASP A 34 10.06 -4.99 -13.11
CA ASP A 34 9.73 -6.08 -14.03
C ASP A 34 8.34 -5.88 -14.67
N SER A 35 7.88 -6.91 -15.40
CA SER A 35 6.58 -6.88 -16.09
C SER A 35 5.36 -6.90 -15.15
N CYS A 36 5.57 -7.08 -13.84
CA CYS A 36 4.55 -7.02 -12.80
C CYS A 36 4.68 -5.77 -11.92
N ASP A 37 5.46 -4.76 -12.32
CA ASP A 37 5.68 -3.52 -11.56
C ASP A 37 6.39 -3.75 -10.20
N GLY A 38 7.14 -4.84 -10.08
CA GLY A 38 7.92 -5.17 -8.89
C GLY A 38 9.40 -5.34 -9.17
N HIS A 39 10.20 -5.35 -8.10
CA HIS A 39 11.65 -5.54 -8.21
C HIS A 39 12.27 -6.02 -6.88
N PRO A 40 13.47 -6.65 -6.91
CA PRO A 40 14.19 -7.04 -5.71
C PRO A 40 14.98 -5.86 -5.12
N GLN A 41 15.07 -5.79 -3.79
CA GLN A 41 16.07 -4.95 -3.11
C GLN A 41 17.40 -5.69 -2.91
N ASN A 42 18.43 -5.01 -2.38
CA ASN A 42 19.80 -5.52 -2.25
C ASN A 42 19.96 -6.79 -1.38
N LYS A 43 19.00 -7.12 -0.50
CA LYS A 43 18.92 -8.38 0.25
C LYS A 43 17.94 -9.40 -0.38
N GLY A 44 17.56 -9.21 -1.65
CA GLY A 44 16.80 -10.18 -2.45
C GLY A 44 15.29 -10.22 -2.22
N GLU A 45 14.72 -9.34 -1.40
CA GLU A 45 13.26 -9.29 -1.20
C GLU A 45 12.58 -8.62 -2.41
N TYR A 46 11.81 -9.38 -3.17
CA TYR A 46 10.97 -8.87 -4.25
C TYR A 46 9.76 -8.12 -3.68
N HIS A 47 9.45 -6.93 -4.18
CA HIS A 47 8.37 -6.08 -3.65
C HIS A 47 7.77 -5.15 -4.72
N TYR A 48 6.62 -4.57 -4.42
CA TYR A 48 5.95 -3.55 -5.22
C TYR A 48 6.04 -2.18 -4.53
N HIS A 49 5.99 -1.10 -5.29
CA HIS A 49 5.83 0.27 -4.78
C HIS A 49 4.47 0.90 -5.14
N SER A 50 3.77 0.30 -6.09
CA SER A 50 2.51 0.78 -6.65
C SER A 50 1.52 -0.38 -6.83
N LEU A 51 0.33 -0.07 -7.34
CA LEU A 51 -0.66 -1.06 -7.70
C LEU A 51 -0.19 -1.87 -8.92
N SER A 52 0.41 -3.04 -8.64
CA SER A 52 0.90 -3.95 -9.67
C SER A 52 -0.17 -4.33 -10.70
N ARG A 53 0.19 -4.28 -11.99
CA ARG A 53 -0.65 -4.78 -13.09
C ARG A 53 -0.97 -6.27 -13.00
N CYS A 54 -0.17 -7.03 -12.25
CA CYS A 54 -0.39 -8.45 -12.00
C CYS A 54 -1.41 -8.68 -10.86
N ILE A 55 -1.85 -7.64 -10.15
CA ILE A 55 -3.02 -7.69 -9.27
C ILE A 55 -4.26 -7.45 -10.12
N THR A 56 -4.92 -8.55 -10.51
CA THR A 56 -6.09 -8.51 -11.40
C THR A 56 -7.39 -8.14 -10.69
N THR A 57 -7.41 -8.23 -9.36
CA THR A 57 -8.61 -7.96 -8.55
C THR A 57 -8.50 -6.58 -7.93
N GLN A 58 -8.98 -5.56 -8.63
CA GLN A 58 -8.83 -4.15 -8.22
C GLN A 58 -10.13 -3.50 -7.77
N ASN A 59 -11.19 -4.28 -7.51
CA ASN A 59 -12.46 -3.76 -7.02
C ASN A 59 -12.30 -3.13 -5.63
N TYR A 60 -12.97 -2.00 -5.40
CA TYR A 60 -12.85 -1.22 -4.17
C TYR A 60 -13.36 -1.92 -2.90
N GLN A 61 -14.20 -2.95 -3.04
CA GLN A 61 -14.69 -3.74 -1.92
C GLN A 61 -13.83 -4.98 -1.68
N THR A 62 -13.00 -5.39 -2.64
CA THR A 62 -12.23 -6.62 -2.54
C THR A 62 -10.89 -6.37 -1.84
N VAL A 63 -10.65 -7.12 -0.77
CA VAL A 63 -9.38 -7.08 -0.04
C VAL A 63 -8.29 -7.78 -0.83
N ILE A 64 -7.25 -7.04 -1.19
CA ILE A 64 -6.02 -7.55 -1.85
C ILE A 64 -4.91 -7.87 -0.83
N GLY A 65 -5.11 -7.41 0.42
CA GLY A 65 -4.45 -7.93 1.61
C GLY A 65 -4.42 -6.88 2.73
N TYR A 66 -3.34 -6.83 3.53
CA TYR A 66 -3.37 -6.11 4.81
C TYR A 66 -2.09 -5.31 5.08
N ALA A 67 -2.28 -4.13 5.68
CA ALA A 67 -1.24 -3.28 6.20
C ALA A 67 -0.64 -3.84 7.52
N LEU A 68 0.50 -3.29 7.93
CA LEU A 68 1.22 -3.74 9.13
C LEU A 68 0.48 -3.40 10.43
N ASP A 69 -0.48 -2.48 10.41
CA ASP A 69 -1.38 -2.18 11.52
C ASP A 69 -2.65 -3.04 11.52
N GLY A 70 -2.77 -3.99 10.58
CA GLY A 70 -3.87 -4.96 10.51
C GLY A 70 -5.10 -4.49 9.74
N PHE A 71 -5.10 -3.26 9.21
CA PHE A 71 -6.19 -2.79 8.35
C PHE A 71 -6.10 -3.39 6.96
N ALA A 72 -7.27 -3.64 6.35
CA ALA A 72 -7.36 -4.15 4.99
C ALA A 72 -6.86 -3.09 3.99
N ILE A 73 -6.38 -3.57 2.85
CA ILE A 73 -6.05 -2.77 1.68
C ILE A 73 -6.87 -3.32 0.51
N THR A 74 -7.57 -2.46 -0.22
CA THR A 74 -8.40 -2.79 -1.39
C THR A 74 -7.86 -2.10 -2.66
N GLY A 75 -8.46 -2.41 -3.82
CA GLY A 75 -8.17 -1.68 -5.06
C GLY A 75 -9.01 -0.40 -5.22
N PRO A 76 -8.83 0.38 -6.29
CA PRO A 76 -9.50 1.68 -6.45
C PRO A 76 -10.77 1.61 -7.32
N LYS A 77 -11.05 0.47 -7.97
CA LYS A 77 -12.07 0.38 -9.02
C LYS A 77 -13.46 0.27 -8.42
N VAL A 78 -14.26 1.34 -8.52
CA VAL A 78 -15.67 1.36 -8.12
C VAL A 78 -16.54 0.78 -9.23
N THR A 79 -16.35 1.27 -10.45
CA THR A 79 -16.96 0.77 -11.69
C THR A 79 -15.94 0.85 -12.84
N GLU A 80 -16.30 0.47 -14.06
CA GLU A 80 -15.39 0.58 -15.22
C GLU A 80 -14.92 2.03 -15.48
N ASN A 81 -15.83 3.00 -15.28
CA ASN A 81 -15.57 4.41 -15.56
C ASN A 81 -15.40 5.25 -14.28
N ASN A 82 -15.26 4.60 -13.13
CA ASN A 82 -15.07 5.26 -11.84
C ASN A 82 -13.98 4.53 -11.06
N ILE A 83 -12.80 5.14 -11.05
CA ILE A 83 -11.60 4.65 -10.38
C ILE A 83 -11.20 5.74 -9.40
N MET A 84 -11.11 5.39 -8.12
CA MET A 84 -10.68 6.33 -7.08
C MET A 84 -9.24 6.79 -7.33
N THR A 85 -8.98 8.05 -7.02
CA THR A 85 -7.64 8.63 -6.96
C THR A 85 -7.26 8.98 -5.52
N SER A 86 -6.04 9.47 -5.31
CA SER A 86 -5.61 9.93 -3.98
C SER A 86 -6.47 11.07 -3.43
N ASP A 87 -7.09 11.87 -4.30
CA ASP A 87 -7.97 12.99 -3.91
C ASP A 87 -9.29 12.51 -3.28
N ASP A 88 -9.68 11.25 -3.48
CA ASP A 88 -10.89 10.65 -2.90
C ASP A 88 -10.66 10.09 -1.48
N LEU A 89 -9.40 10.08 -1.00
CA LEU A 89 -8.97 9.37 0.20
C LEU A 89 -8.53 10.31 1.32
N ASP A 90 -8.42 9.78 2.54
CA ASP A 90 -7.85 10.53 3.65
C ASP A 90 -6.32 10.64 3.56
N GLU A 91 -5.73 11.41 4.47
CA GLU A 91 -4.28 11.65 4.55
C GLU A 91 -3.42 10.38 4.69
N CYS A 92 -3.99 9.28 5.20
CA CYS A 92 -3.32 7.99 5.29
C CYS A 92 -3.54 7.10 4.07
N HIS A 93 -4.22 7.62 3.05
CA HIS A 93 -4.57 6.92 1.82
C HIS A 93 -5.63 5.83 2.04
N GLY A 94 -6.60 6.10 2.91
CA GLY A 94 -7.70 5.19 3.21
C GLY A 94 -9.05 5.88 3.29
N MET A 95 -10.08 5.06 3.50
CA MET A 95 -11.46 5.49 3.62
C MET A 95 -12.26 4.54 4.52
N THR A 96 -13.42 4.98 4.99
CA THR A 96 -14.42 4.09 5.60
C THR A 96 -15.48 3.73 4.57
N GLY A 97 -15.61 2.45 4.27
CA GLY A 97 -16.54 1.99 3.24
C GLY A 97 -16.82 0.49 3.32
N PRO A 98 -17.72 -0.02 2.45
CA PRO A 98 -18.04 -1.45 2.40
C PRO A 98 -16.89 -2.26 1.81
N ILE A 99 -16.47 -3.30 2.53
CA ILE A 99 -15.48 -4.28 2.06
C ILE A 99 -16.00 -5.71 2.28
N LEU A 100 -15.59 -6.63 1.41
CA LEU A 100 -15.92 -8.05 1.51
C LEU A 100 -14.88 -8.75 2.40
N LEU A 101 -15.31 -9.18 3.59
CA LEU A 101 -14.51 -9.96 4.52
C LEU A 101 -15.23 -11.27 4.85
N ASP A 102 -14.56 -12.40 4.60
CA ASP A 102 -15.09 -13.75 4.86
C ASP A 102 -16.49 -13.99 4.27
N GLY A 103 -16.73 -13.47 3.06
CA GLY A 103 -18.00 -13.59 2.35
C GLY A 103 -19.10 -12.62 2.82
N MET A 104 -18.81 -11.74 3.77
CA MET A 104 -19.76 -10.73 4.28
C MET A 104 -19.28 -9.32 3.95
N THR A 105 -20.21 -8.49 3.46
CA THR A 105 -19.94 -7.06 3.29
C THR A 105 -20.05 -6.36 4.64
N VAL A 106 -18.96 -5.73 5.07
CA VAL A 106 -18.91 -4.95 6.32
C VAL A 106 -18.38 -3.55 6.04
N THR A 107 -18.91 -2.55 6.75
CA THR A 107 -18.39 -1.18 6.65
C THR A 107 -17.23 -1.00 7.62
N LYS A 108 -16.02 -0.80 7.11
CA LYS A 108 -14.80 -0.62 7.91
C LYS A 108 -13.85 0.36 7.25
N TYR A 109 -12.98 0.95 8.06
CA TYR A 109 -11.82 1.64 7.54
C TYR A 109 -10.89 0.65 6.83
N HIS A 110 -10.38 1.05 5.68
CA HIS A 110 -9.42 0.31 4.89
C HIS A 110 -8.60 1.28 4.05
N TYR A 111 -7.37 0.90 3.74
CA TYR A 111 -6.57 1.63 2.76
C TYR A 111 -6.99 1.26 1.35
N VAL A 112 -6.78 2.17 0.43
CA VAL A 112 -7.07 1.95 -0.99
C VAL A 112 -5.77 2.10 -1.75
N MET A 113 -5.47 1.15 -2.64
CA MET A 113 -4.40 1.35 -3.60
C MET A 113 -4.93 2.07 -4.82
N THR A 114 -4.34 3.20 -5.19
CA THR A 114 -4.71 3.99 -6.37
C THR A 114 -3.64 3.86 -7.47
N GLN A 115 -3.94 4.41 -8.65
CA GLN A 115 -3.02 4.43 -9.78
C GLN A 115 -2.13 5.68 -9.78
N ASP A 116 -2.48 6.70 -9.02
CA ASP A 116 -1.73 7.93 -8.85
C ASP A 116 -0.93 7.92 -7.55
N PHE A 117 0.16 8.70 -7.51
CA PHE A 117 1.02 8.81 -6.35
C PHE A 117 0.25 9.39 -5.14
N PRO A 118 0.41 8.85 -3.90
CA PRO A 118 1.44 7.93 -3.41
C PRO A 118 1.10 6.43 -3.53
N TYR A 119 0.10 6.08 -4.33
CA TYR A 119 -0.38 4.73 -4.65
C TYR A 119 -0.99 3.93 -3.50
N SER A 120 -0.58 4.16 -2.25
CA SER A 120 -1.00 3.36 -1.12
C SER A 120 -0.73 4.04 0.22
N VAL A 121 -0.89 3.26 1.31
CA VAL A 121 -0.75 3.64 2.72
C VAL A 121 0.35 4.67 2.97
N SER A 122 -0.07 5.91 3.28
CA SER A 122 0.82 7.03 3.59
C SER A 122 1.12 7.15 5.08
N CYS A 123 0.17 6.73 5.93
CA CYS A 123 0.36 6.56 7.37
C CYS A 123 -0.46 5.40 7.91
N PHE A 124 -0.08 4.88 9.08
CA PHE A 124 -0.87 3.84 9.74
C PHE A 124 -1.91 4.47 10.68
N LYS A 125 -3.17 4.17 10.43
CA LYS A 125 -4.34 4.46 11.29
C LYS A 125 -4.24 3.74 12.63
N GLY A 126 -3.68 2.53 12.63
CA GLY A 126 -3.47 1.72 13.83
C GLY A 126 -2.02 1.62 14.28
N LYS A 127 -1.79 0.82 15.33
CA LYS A 127 -0.44 0.49 15.78
C LYS A 127 0.18 -0.56 14.86
N ALA A 128 1.17 -0.16 14.07
CA ALA A 128 1.91 -1.07 13.20
C ALA A 128 2.75 -2.09 13.99
N ILE A 129 2.80 -3.31 13.47
CA ILE A 129 3.74 -4.35 13.90
C ILE A 129 5.05 -4.26 13.11
N GLN A 130 6.12 -4.80 13.69
CA GLN A 130 7.37 -5.00 12.96
C GLN A 130 7.18 -6.12 11.93
N PRO A 131 7.61 -5.94 10.67
CA PRO A 131 7.64 -7.03 9.71
C PRO A 131 8.61 -8.12 10.20
N PRO A 132 8.28 -9.41 10.05
CA PRO A 132 9.23 -10.49 10.32
C PRO A 132 10.50 -10.32 9.44
N GLY A 133 11.68 -10.40 10.05
CA GLY A 133 12.97 -10.35 9.33
C GLY A 133 13.53 -8.95 9.03
N GLN A 134 12.90 -7.87 9.51
CA GLN A 134 13.43 -6.51 9.46
C GLN A 134 13.87 -6.10 10.87
N THR A 135 15.17 -5.85 11.08
CA THR A 135 15.65 -5.15 12.28
C THR A 135 15.22 -3.68 12.19
N GLN A 136 14.75 -3.11 13.31
CA GLN A 136 14.35 -1.70 13.38
C GLN A 136 15.45 -0.81 12.79
N GLY A 137 15.16 -0.15 11.66
CA GLY A 137 15.94 1.00 11.23
C GLY A 137 15.79 2.13 12.26
N PRO A 138 16.80 3.01 12.42
CA PRO A 138 16.73 4.09 13.39
C PRO A 138 15.48 4.94 13.15
N THR A 139 14.77 5.24 14.24
CA THR A 139 13.48 5.95 14.36
C THR A 139 13.49 7.41 13.87
N GLY A 140 14.40 7.80 12.99
CA GLY A 140 14.67 9.20 12.63
C GLY A 140 13.99 9.74 11.37
N MET A 141 13.55 8.91 10.42
CA MET A 141 13.10 9.38 9.11
C MET A 141 11.70 10.03 9.10
N GLN A 142 10.84 9.73 10.07
CA GLN A 142 9.52 10.39 10.18
C GLN A 142 9.61 11.88 10.50
N SER A 143 10.73 12.36 11.04
CA SER A 143 10.90 13.78 11.41
C SER A 143 11.20 14.71 10.24
N GLN A 144 11.63 14.19 9.09
CA GLN A 144 12.02 15.02 7.93
C GLN A 144 10.88 15.22 6.92
N MET A 145 9.80 14.44 6.98
CA MET A 145 8.64 14.60 6.08
C MET A 145 7.77 15.82 6.40
N ASN A 146 7.80 16.34 7.64
CA ASN A 146 7.11 17.58 8.02
C ASN A 146 7.79 18.86 7.51
N GLN A 147 8.87 18.76 6.71
CA GLN A 147 9.66 19.89 6.23
C GLN A 147 9.70 20.02 4.70
N LEU A 148 9.04 19.14 3.95
CA LEU A 148 9.07 19.20 2.49
C LEU A 148 7.96 20.13 1.97
N PRO A 149 8.29 21.13 1.13
CA PRO A 149 7.29 21.96 0.49
C PRO A 149 6.42 21.11 -0.45
N PRO A 150 5.15 21.48 -0.67
CA PRO A 150 4.27 20.74 -1.56
C PRO A 150 4.84 20.68 -2.99
N PRO A 151 4.60 19.58 -3.73
CA PRO A 151 5.03 19.48 -5.12
C PRO A 151 4.40 20.60 -5.94
N ARG A 152 5.23 21.24 -6.79
CA ARG A 152 4.75 22.29 -7.69
C ARG A 152 3.91 21.64 -8.79
N ARG A 153 2.72 22.21 -9.01
CA ARG A 153 1.85 21.93 -10.17
C ARG A 153 2.57 22.19 -11.49
#